data_AF-A0A0N4T866-F1
#
_entry.id   AF-A0A0N4T866-F1
#
_cell.length_a   1.000
_cell.length_b   1.000
_cell.length_c   1.000
_cell.angle_alpha   90.00
_cell.angle_beta   90.00
_cell.angle_gamma   90.00
#
_symmetry.space_group_name_H-M   'P 1'
#
loop_
_entity.id
_entity.type
_entity.pdbx_description
1 polymer ?
#
loop_
_entity_poly.entity_id
_entity_poly.type
_entity_poly.pdbx_seq_one_letter_code
_entity_poly.pdbx_strand_id
1 'polypeptide(L)'
;MFLLFAKLFRFRIRKHRNVIAFFHPYCNAGGGGERVLWCAINAMQKKFGEKYRYVVYSGDVDVTPQKILQKAKDCFDIEVIDNNLQFIYLRTRPWLESSNYPYLTLLLQNLAGLLVGVEALFRYNPHVFIDTMGYPFTLPLFRLLLTLISVQYFFFPFKYRIG
;
A
#
# COMPACT_ATOMS: atom_id res chain seq x y z
N MET A 1 16.49 -24.19 6.23
CA MET A 1 15.02 -24.33 6.39
C MET A 1 14.25 -23.08 5.92
N PHE A 2 14.58 -21.87 6.41
CA PHE A 2 13.92 -20.61 6.00
C PHE A 2 14.00 -20.29 4.49
N LEU A 3 15.18 -20.47 3.89
CA LEU A 3 15.38 -20.28 2.44
C LEU A 3 14.63 -21.31 1.58
N LEU A 4 14.37 -22.51 2.11
CA LEU A 4 13.60 -23.55 1.43
C LEU A 4 12.11 -23.19 1.41
N PHE A 5 11.61 -22.66 2.53
CA PHE A 5 10.25 -22.14 2.67
C PHE A 5 10.01 -20.94 1.74
N ALA A 6 10.97 -20.00 1.67
CA ALA A 6 10.93 -18.88 0.74
C ALA A 6 10.96 -19.33 -0.74
N LYS A 7 11.74 -20.37 -1.09
CA LYS A 7 11.76 -20.97 -2.44
C LYS A 7 10.43 -21.64 -2.82
N LEU A 8 9.80 -22.36 -1.89
CA LEU A 8 8.48 -22.97 -2.10
C LEU A 8 7.37 -21.91 -2.21
N PHE A 9 7.44 -20.85 -1.40
CA PHE A 9 6.57 -19.67 -1.51
C PHE A 9 6.68 -18.98 -2.87
N ARG A 10 7.92 -18.84 -3.38
CA ARG A 10 8.22 -18.23 -4.68
C ARG A 10 7.54 -18.94 -5.86
N PHE A 11 7.25 -20.24 -5.72
CA PHE A 11 6.60 -21.03 -6.76
C PHE A 11 5.08 -20.87 -6.81
N ARG A 12 4.45 -20.34 -5.74
CA ARG A 12 2.99 -20.34 -5.60
C ARG A 12 2.31 -19.01 -5.93
N ILE A 13 3.04 -17.89 -5.93
CA ILE A 13 2.43 -16.56 -6.08
C ILE A 13 2.76 -15.98 -7.46
N ARG A 14 1.78 -16.07 -8.37
CA ARG A 14 1.89 -15.55 -9.75
C ARG A 14 2.13 -14.05 -9.74
N LYS A 15 3.20 -13.62 -10.42
CA LYS A 15 3.58 -12.21 -10.56
C LYS A 15 2.85 -11.54 -11.73
N HIS A 16 2.30 -10.34 -11.54
CA HIS A 16 1.46 -9.66 -12.53
C HIS A 16 2.18 -8.59 -13.37
N ARG A 17 2.56 -8.94 -14.62
CA ARG A 17 2.98 -8.06 -15.75
C ARG A 17 2.67 -6.58 -15.59
N ASN A 18 3.66 -5.67 -15.56
CA ASN A 18 3.42 -4.22 -15.71
C ASN A 18 2.44 -3.62 -14.66
N VAL A 19 2.49 -4.12 -13.43
CA VAL A 19 1.69 -3.58 -12.32
C VAL A 19 2.57 -2.82 -11.34
N ILE A 20 2.15 -1.60 -11.01
CA ILE A 20 2.69 -0.78 -9.94
C ILE A 20 1.66 -0.74 -8.81
N ALA A 21 1.99 -1.30 -7.65
CA ALA A 21 1.10 -1.29 -6.50
C ALA A 21 1.58 -0.32 -5.42
N PHE A 22 0.63 0.41 -4.84
CA PHE A 22 0.81 1.29 -3.71
C PHE A 22 0.21 0.66 -2.46
N PHE A 23 1.01 0.55 -1.41
CA PHE A 23 0.55 0.11 -0.11
C PHE A 23 0.10 1.31 0.71
N HIS A 24 -1.21 1.54 0.73
CA HIS A 24 -1.80 2.68 1.42
C HIS A 24 -3.14 2.30 2.08
N PRO A 25 -3.10 1.55 3.21
CA PRO A 25 -4.30 1.02 3.87
C PRO A 25 -5.30 2.08 4.36
N TYR A 26 -4.93 3.37 4.34
CA TYR A 26 -5.73 4.51 4.78
C TYR A 26 -5.93 5.51 3.63
N CYS A 27 -6.51 5.08 2.50
CA CYS A 27 -6.59 5.91 1.30
C CYS A 27 -7.84 6.80 1.22
N ASN A 28 -8.64 6.83 2.29
CA ASN A 28 -9.90 7.56 2.36
C ASN A 28 -10.02 8.45 3.62
N ALA A 29 -8.93 8.83 4.28
CA ALA A 29 -8.96 9.66 5.48
C ALA A 29 -8.83 11.18 5.22
N GLY A 30 -8.43 11.60 4.01
CA GLY A 30 -8.17 13.00 3.64
C GLY A 30 -6.84 13.58 4.16
N GLY A 31 -5.86 12.74 4.51
CA GLY A 31 -4.57 13.16 5.05
C GLY A 31 -3.51 13.53 4.01
N GLY A 32 -2.40 14.15 4.45
CA GLY A 32 -1.30 14.54 3.56
C GLY A 32 -0.62 13.37 2.82
N GLY A 33 -0.55 12.18 3.44
CA GLY A 33 -0.03 10.98 2.79
C GLY A 33 -0.88 10.53 1.59
N GLU A 34 -2.19 10.71 1.67
CA GLU A 34 -3.12 10.40 0.58
C GLU A 34 -2.92 11.37 -0.59
N ARG A 35 -2.70 12.66 -0.32
CA ARG A 35 -2.36 13.63 -1.37
C ARG A 35 -1.14 13.16 -2.17
N VAL A 36 -0.10 12.67 -1.49
CA VAL A 36 1.10 12.14 -2.16
C VAL A 36 0.77 10.90 -2.99
N LEU A 37 -0.01 9.96 -2.45
CA LEU A 37 -0.48 8.78 -3.18
C LEU A 37 -1.17 9.18 -4.50
N TRP A 38 -2.17 10.06 -4.41
CA TRP A 38 -2.97 10.46 -5.57
C TRP A 38 -2.18 11.29 -6.57
N CYS A 39 -1.31 12.20 -6.10
CA CYS A 39 -0.37 12.92 -6.97
C CYS A 39 0.54 11.96 -7.73
N ALA A 40 1.09 10.95 -7.05
CA ALA A 40 1.99 9.98 -7.66
C ALA A 40 1.28 9.16 -8.75
N ILE A 41 0.08 8.65 -8.46
CA ILE A 41 -0.71 7.88 -9.44
C ILE A 41 -1.09 8.78 -10.64
N ASN A 42 -1.60 10.00 -10.39
CA ASN A 42 -1.96 10.93 -11.46
C ASN A 42 -0.75 11.24 -12.37
N ALA A 43 0.41 11.55 -11.79
CA ALA A 43 1.62 11.84 -12.53
C ALA A 43 2.09 10.64 -13.37
N MET A 44 2.01 9.42 -12.80
CA MET A 44 2.39 8.20 -13.51
C MET A 44 1.42 7.86 -14.64
N GLN A 45 0.12 8.01 -14.43
CA GLN A 45 -0.88 7.84 -15.49
C GLN A 45 -0.67 8.83 -16.63
N LYS A 46 -0.43 10.11 -16.34
CA LYS A 46 -0.11 11.13 -17.35
C LYS A 46 1.17 10.80 -18.13
N LYS A 47 2.19 10.30 -17.44
CA LYS A 47 3.51 10.02 -18.04
C LYS A 47 3.55 8.72 -18.85
N PHE A 48 2.87 7.68 -18.39
CA PHE A 48 2.98 6.33 -18.93
C PHE A 48 1.71 5.80 -19.59
N GLY A 49 0.60 6.53 -19.51
CA GLY A 49 -0.68 6.14 -20.09
C GLY A 49 -1.14 4.75 -19.63
N GLU A 50 -1.53 3.92 -20.57
CA GLU A 50 -2.01 2.55 -20.35
C GLU A 50 -0.90 1.50 -20.21
N LYS A 51 0.37 1.90 -20.29
CA LYS A 51 1.52 0.98 -20.21
C LYS A 51 1.54 0.18 -18.91
N TYR A 52 1.08 0.80 -17.81
CA TYR A 52 1.03 0.18 -16.50
C TYR A 52 -0.39 0.15 -15.96
N ARG A 53 -0.68 -0.91 -15.22
CA ARG A 53 -1.84 -0.98 -14.33
C ARG A 53 -1.40 -0.56 -12.92
N TYR A 54 -2.26 0.17 -12.25
CA TYR A 54 -2.03 0.66 -10.90
C TYR A 54 -2.91 -0.09 -9.92
N VAL A 55 -2.34 -0.47 -8.79
CA VAL A 55 -3.07 -1.13 -7.70
C VAL A 55 -2.92 -0.32 -6.44
N VAL A 56 -4.00 -0.11 -5.70
CA VAL A 56 -3.96 0.47 -4.35
C VAL A 56 -4.41 -0.59 -3.36
N TYR A 57 -3.52 -0.99 -2.45
CA TYR A 57 -3.91 -1.78 -1.31
C TYR A 57 -4.54 -0.87 -0.26
N SER A 58 -5.83 -1.06 0.01
CA SER A 58 -6.62 -0.22 0.92
C SER A 58 -7.24 -1.04 2.04
N GLY A 59 -7.35 -0.48 3.24
CA GLY A 59 -8.12 -1.06 4.34
C GLY A 59 -9.56 -0.55 4.41
N ASP A 60 -9.97 0.35 3.51
CA ASP A 60 -11.30 0.98 3.48
C ASP A 60 -12.34 0.05 2.82
N VAL A 61 -12.48 -1.16 3.35
CA VAL A 61 -13.28 -2.28 2.80
C VAL A 61 -14.76 -1.93 2.55
N ASP A 62 -15.29 -0.96 3.27
CA ASP A 62 -16.70 -0.55 3.22
C ASP A 62 -16.95 0.66 2.29
N VAL A 63 -15.92 1.10 1.55
CA VAL A 63 -15.98 2.29 0.70
C VAL A 63 -15.70 1.92 -0.75
N THR A 64 -16.57 2.34 -1.66
CA THR A 64 -16.42 2.07 -3.09
C THR A 64 -15.26 2.87 -3.69
N PRO A 65 -14.58 2.34 -4.74
CA PRO A 65 -13.50 3.05 -5.43
C PRO A 65 -13.90 4.47 -5.86
N GLN A 66 -15.12 4.64 -6.38
CA GLN A 66 -15.62 5.92 -6.86
C GLN A 66 -15.72 6.95 -5.74
N LYS A 67 -16.14 6.53 -4.53
CA LYS A 67 -16.19 7.43 -3.37
C LYS A 67 -14.80 7.83 -2.90
N ILE A 68 -13.84 6.90 -2.94
CA ILE A 68 -12.44 7.16 -2.60
C ILE A 68 -11.85 8.19 -3.58
N LEU A 69 -12.05 7.98 -4.88
CA LEU A 69 -11.57 8.89 -5.92
C LEU A 69 -12.25 10.24 -5.87
N GLN A 70 -13.56 10.29 -5.62
CA GLN A 70 -14.28 11.55 -5.42
C GLN A 70 -13.71 12.31 -4.22
N LYS A 71 -13.45 11.63 -3.09
CA LYS A 71 -12.83 12.27 -1.93
C LYS A 71 -11.43 12.81 -2.24
N ALA A 72 -10.64 12.08 -3.02
CA ALA A 72 -9.33 12.56 -3.48
C ALA A 72 -9.45 13.84 -4.33
N LYS A 73 -10.45 13.90 -5.21
CA LYS A 73 -10.76 15.09 -6.00
C LYS A 73 -11.21 16.25 -5.11
N ASP A 74 -12.15 16.02 -4.19
CA ASP A 74 -12.70 17.06 -3.32
C ASP A 74 -11.64 17.61 -2.35
N CYS A 75 -10.78 16.75 -1.79
CA CYS A 75 -9.78 17.16 -0.81
C CYS A 75 -8.52 17.77 -1.44
N PHE A 76 -8.12 17.32 -2.64
CA PHE A 76 -6.80 17.64 -3.20
C PHE A 76 -6.82 18.21 -4.62
N ASP A 77 -7.98 18.30 -5.26
CA ASP A 77 -8.15 18.67 -6.67
C ASP A 77 -7.40 17.74 -7.64
N ILE A 78 -7.27 16.45 -7.30
CA ILE A 78 -6.55 15.46 -8.10
C ILE A 78 -7.53 14.47 -8.71
N GLU A 79 -7.57 14.42 -10.04
CA GLU A 79 -8.34 13.42 -10.79
C GLU A 79 -7.44 12.24 -11.18
N VAL A 80 -7.95 11.02 -11.06
CA VAL A 80 -7.22 9.81 -11.40
C VAL A 80 -8.08 8.99 -12.35
N ILE A 81 -7.46 8.43 -13.39
CA ILE A 81 -8.14 7.62 -14.39
C ILE A 81 -8.48 6.27 -13.77
N ASP A 82 -9.76 5.90 -13.75
CA ASP A 82 -10.22 4.66 -13.11
C ASP A 82 -9.91 3.41 -13.96
N ASN A 83 -9.89 3.51 -15.29
CA ASN A 83 -9.76 2.37 -16.22
C ASN A 83 -8.54 1.46 -15.97
N ASN A 84 -7.42 2.02 -15.51
CA ASN A 84 -6.20 1.26 -15.21
C ASN A 84 -5.84 1.24 -13.72
N LEU A 85 -6.79 1.58 -12.85
CA LEU A 85 -6.66 1.55 -11.40
C LEU A 85 -7.49 0.43 -10.80
N GLN A 86 -6.94 -0.30 -9.84
CA GLN A 86 -7.66 -1.36 -9.13
C GLN A 86 -7.40 -1.27 -7.62
N PHE A 87 -8.46 -1.38 -6.82
CA PHE A 87 -8.35 -1.47 -5.38
C PHE A 87 -8.29 -2.93 -4.92
N ILE A 88 -7.33 -3.24 -4.06
CA ILE A 88 -7.23 -4.53 -3.37
C ILE A 88 -7.45 -4.28 -1.89
N TYR A 89 -8.60 -4.70 -1.40
CA TYR A 89 -8.98 -4.45 -0.01
C TYR A 89 -8.32 -5.44 0.96
N LEU A 90 -7.73 -4.90 2.02
CA LEU A 90 -7.00 -5.59 3.08
C LEU A 90 -7.89 -5.68 4.32
N ARG A 91 -8.15 -6.90 4.79
CA ARG A 91 -8.98 -7.13 5.98
C ARG A 91 -8.20 -6.96 7.28
N THR A 92 -6.87 -7.04 7.22
CA THR A 92 -6.00 -6.96 8.41
C THR A 92 -5.57 -5.53 8.75
N ARG A 93 -6.06 -4.49 8.05
CA ARG A 93 -5.80 -3.07 8.40
C ARG A 93 -6.04 -2.72 9.87
N PRO A 94 -7.03 -3.27 10.60
CA PRO A 94 -7.19 -2.99 12.03
C PRO A 94 -5.94 -3.26 12.87
N TRP A 95 -5.04 -4.14 12.44
CA TRP A 95 -3.80 -4.43 13.16
C TRP A 95 -2.82 -3.24 13.12
N LEU A 96 -3.01 -2.29 12.20
CA LEU A 96 -2.18 -1.10 12.09
C LEU A 96 -2.59 0.01 13.07
N GLU A 97 -3.76 -0.12 13.72
CA GLU A 97 -4.25 0.90 14.65
C GLU A 97 -3.37 1.02 15.90
N SER A 98 -2.96 2.24 16.24
CA SER A 98 -2.09 2.52 17.39
C SER A 98 -2.76 2.18 18.72
N SER A 99 -4.09 2.27 18.78
CA SER A 99 -4.89 1.95 19.97
C SER A 99 -4.75 0.50 20.43
N ASN A 100 -4.29 -0.40 19.56
CA ASN A 100 -4.06 -1.80 19.91
C ASN A 100 -2.74 -2.01 20.66
N TYR A 101 -1.88 -1.00 20.72
CA TYR A 101 -0.51 -1.10 21.23
C TYR A 101 -0.24 -0.04 22.30
N PRO A 102 -0.64 -0.28 23.56
CA PRO A 102 -0.43 0.67 24.65
C PRO A 102 1.06 0.89 25.00
N TYR A 103 1.92 -0.07 24.66
CA TYR A 103 3.37 0.00 24.83
C TYR A 103 4.07 -0.36 23.52
N LEU A 104 5.27 0.19 23.28
CA LEU A 104 6.09 -0.09 22.09
C LEU A 104 5.34 0.11 20.76
N THR A 105 4.41 1.08 20.72
CA THR A 105 3.48 1.30 19.61
C THR A 105 4.17 1.31 18.24
N LEU A 106 5.27 2.06 18.10
CA LEU A 106 5.99 2.15 16.82
C LEU A 106 6.56 0.80 16.38
N LEU A 107 7.16 0.04 17.30
CA LEU A 107 7.73 -1.28 16.99
C LEU A 107 6.63 -2.26 16.59
N LEU A 108 5.54 -2.31 17.37
CA LEU A 108 4.44 -3.24 17.14
C LEU A 108 3.62 -2.87 15.89
N GLN A 109 3.41 -1.58 15.60
CA GLN A 109 2.81 -1.15 14.34
C GLN A 109 3.68 -1.49 13.13
N ASN A 110 5.01 -1.37 13.26
CA ASN A 110 5.92 -1.78 12.19
C ASN A 110 5.84 -3.30 11.93
N LEU A 111 5.74 -4.12 12.97
CA LEU A 111 5.50 -5.56 12.85
C LEU A 111 4.12 -5.87 12.28
N ALA A 112 3.09 -5.12 12.65
CA ALA A 112 1.77 -5.23 12.02
C ALA A 112 1.83 -4.91 10.52
N GLY A 113 2.61 -3.89 10.14
CA GLY A 113 2.90 -3.57 8.73
C GLY A 113 3.45 -4.76 7.94
N LEU A 114 4.29 -5.59 8.56
CA LEU A 114 4.76 -6.84 7.96
C LEU A 114 3.60 -7.81 7.70
N LEU A 115 2.74 -8.04 8.69
CA LEU A 115 1.61 -8.97 8.58
C LEU A 115 0.59 -8.53 7.53
N VAL A 116 0.26 -7.24 7.52
CA VAL A 116 -0.65 -6.66 6.50
C VAL A 116 0.01 -6.68 5.12
N GLY A 117 1.32 -6.44 5.05
CA GLY A 117 2.10 -6.58 3.82
C GLY A 117 2.09 -8.01 3.26
N VAL A 118 2.10 -9.03 4.14
CA VAL A 118 1.95 -10.43 3.74
C VAL A 118 0.56 -10.66 3.13
N GLU A 119 -0.52 -10.15 3.76
CA GLU A 119 -1.86 -10.21 3.17
C GLU A 119 -1.87 -9.58 1.77
N ALA A 120 -1.31 -8.37 1.63
CA ALA A 120 -1.25 -7.66 0.36
C ALA A 120 -0.57 -8.48 -0.74
N LEU A 121 0.60 -9.05 -0.43
CA LEU A 121 1.39 -9.88 -1.34
C LEU A 121 0.67 -11.15 -1.78
N PHE A 122 -0.05 -11.79 -0.87
CA PHE A 122 -0.86 -12.97 -1.17
C PHE A 122 -2.08 -12.65 -2.02
N ARG A 123 -2.72 -11.50 -1.78
CA ARG A 123 -3.87 -11.07 -2.59
C ARG A 123 -3.46 -10.65 -3.98
N TYR A 124 -2.32 -10.00 -4.11
CA TYR A 124 -1.84 -9.50 -5.39
C TYR A 124 -0.31 -9.34 -5.38
N ASN A 125 0.38 -9.92 -6.36
CA ASN A 125 1.83 -9.82 -6.46
C ASN A 125 2.26 -8.93 -7.65
N PRO A 126 2.65 -7.67 -7.39
CA PRO A 126 2.92 -6.68 -8.44
C PRO A 126 4.33 -6.78 -9.00
N HIS A 127 4.61 -6.01 -10.07
CA HIS A 127 5.98 -5.86 -10.58
C HIS A 127 6.81 -4.88 -9.77
N VAL A 128 6.18 -3.76 -9.41
CA VAL A 128 6.73 -2.70 -8.58
C VAL A 128 5.82 -2.55 -7.37
N PHE A 129 6.44 -2.52 -6.19
CA PHE A 129 5.75 -2.25 -4.93
C PHE A 129 6.22 -0.92 -4.37
N ILE A 130 5.29 -0.06 -3.98
CA ILE A 130 5.55 1.25 -3.42
C ILE A 130 4.88 1.34 -2.05
N ASP A 131 5.66 1.45 -0.98
CA ASP A 131 5.12 1.71 0.35
C ASP A 131 5.01 3.23 0.56
N THR A 132 3.79 3.73 0.65
CA THR A 132 3.50 5.17 0.85
C THR A 132 3.18 5.51 2.30
N MET A 133 3.15 4.51 3.20
CA MET A 133 2.89 4.69 4.63
C MET A 133 4.16 4.65 5.48
N GLY A 134 5.24 4.04 4.97
CA GLY A 134 6.54 4.05 5.62
C GLY A 134 6.75 2.93 6.65
N TYR A 135 6.13 1.76 6.47
CA TYR A 135 6.36 0.61 7.33
C TYR A 135 7.69 -0.08 6.95
N PRO A 136 8.73 -0.05 7.81
CA PRO A 136 10.10 -0.44 7.44
C PRO A 136 10.23 -1.91 7.03
N PHE A 137 9.32 -2.78 7.50
CA PHE A 137 9.38 -4.22 7.23
C PHE A 137 8.61 -4.67 5.97
N THR A 138 7.84 -3.81 5.32
CA THR A 138 7.14 -4.15 4.06
C THR A 138 8.12 -4.32 2.90
N LEU A 139 9.15 -3.47 2.81
CA LEU A 139 10.18 -3.56 1.77
C LEU A 139 11.00 -4.85 1.82
N PRO A 140 11.63 -5.25 2.95
CA PRO A 140 12.40 -6.48 3.00
C PRO A 140 11.51 -7.70 2.73
N LEU A 141 10.23 -7.68 3.15
CA LEU A 141 9.25 -8.71 2.82
C LEU A 141 9.08 -8.88 1.31
N PHE A 142 8.72 -7.79 0.60
CA PHE A 142 8.46 -7.84 -0.84
C PHE A 142 9.73 -8.16 -1.64
N ARG A 143 10.88 -7.63 -1.22
CA ARG A 143 12.19 -7.89 -1.87
C ARG A 143 12.65 -9.33 -1.69
N LEU A 144 12.49 -9.91 -0.49
CA LEU A 144 12.93 -11.27 -0.21
C LEU A 144 12.04 -12.30 -0.89
N LEU A 145 10.74 -12.07 -0.92
CA LEU A 145 9.79 -13.07 -1.37
C LEU A 145 9.58 -13.03 -2.89
N LEU A 146 9.28 -11.87 -3.52
CA LEU A 146 8.60 -11.92 -4.83
C LEU A 146 8.76 -10.71 -5.80
N THR A 147 9.24 -9.54 -5.36
CA THR A 147 9.26 -8.30 -6.17
C THR A 147 10.68 -7.87 -6.58
N LEU A 148 10.81 -7.32 -7.81
CA LEU A 148 12.12 -6.91 -8.37
C LEU A 148 12.54 -5.53 -7.89
N ILE A 149 11.59 -4.60 -7.74
CA ILE A 149 11.82 -3.22 -7.33
C ILE A 149 10.78 -2.88 -6.28
N SER A 150 11.24 -2.50 -5.09
CA SER A 150 10.43 -2.01 -3.98
C SER A 150 10.95 -0.63 -3.60
N VAL A 151 10.06 0.36 -3.56
CA VAL A 151 10.39 1.75 -3.21
C VAL A 151 9.56 2.15 -1.99
N GLN A 152 10.16 2.85 -1.05
CA GLN A 152 9.44 3.40 0.09
C GLN A 152 9.49 4.92 0.03
N TYR A 153 8.32 5.52 0.19
CA TYR A 153 8.20 6.93 0.43
C TYR A 153 8.19 7.17 1.94
N PHE A 154 9.15 7.96 2.42
CA PHE A 154 9.17 8.42 3.80
C PHE A 154 8.37 9.73 3.89
N PHE A 155 7.13 9.64 4.38
CA PHE A 155 6.43 10.78 4.97
C PHE A 155 6.38 10.54 6.48
N PHE A 156 6.89 11.47 7.29
CA PHE A 156 6.72 11.43 8.75
C PHE A 156 5.55 12.36 9.13
N PRO A 157 4.27 11.91 9.17
CA PRO A 157 3.25 12.66 9.85
C PRO A 157 3.34 12.34 11.34
N PHE A 158 4.22 13.02 12.08
CA PHE A 158 4.20 12.96 13.54
C PHE A 158 2.89 13.61 14.04
N LYS A 159 1.83 12.83 14.22
CA LYS A 159 0.73 13.19 15.11
C LYS A 159 1.03 12.64 16.50
N TYR A 160 1.80 13.39 17.28
CA TYR A 160 1.74 13.27 18.73
C TYR A 160 0.44 13.92 19.18
N ARG A 161 -0.54 13.10 19.58
CA ARG A 161 -1.61 13.59 20.46
C ARG A 161 -1.01 13.60 21.87
N ILE A 162 -0.37 14.71 22.22
CA ILE A 162 -0.11 15.06 23.62
C ILE A 162 -1.49 15.27 24.25
N GLY A 163 -1.80 14.44 25.24
CA GLY A 163 -2.99 14.59 26.08
C GLY A 163 -2.90 15.81 26.99
#